data_AF-R0KY61-F1
#
_entry.id   AF-R0KY61-F1
#
_cell.length_a   1.000
_cell.length_b   1.000
_cell.length_c   1.000
_cell.angle_alpha   90.00
_cell.angle_beta   90.00
_cell.angle_gamma   90.00
#
_symmetry.space_group_name_H-M   'P 1'
#
loop_
_entity.id
_entity.type
_entity.pdbx_description
1 polymer ?
#
loop_
_entity_poly.entity_id
_entity_poly.type
_entity_poly.pdbx_seq_one_letter_code
_entity_poly.pdbx_strand_id
1 'polypeptide(L)'
;AHLAAMGGHLYCFKFLVSKMASVMDMLKARNDHGETPRDLAERFYKDNILQYINSMEKEEEHPETQEVLAFPAHSAAFKGDILVLRRLVKAGVVNINERDDKGSTLMHK
;
A
#
# COMPACT_ATOMS: atom_id res chain seq x y z
N ALA A 1 -13.22 3.81 -14.68
CA ALA A 1 -13.26 3.84 -13.21
C ALA A 1 -14.34 4.77 -12.67
N HIS A 2 -14.56 5.93 -13.30
CA HIS A 2 -15.60 6.91 -12.94
C HIS A 2 -16.99 6.30 -12.64
N LEU A 3 -17.52 5.44 -13.51
CA LEU A 3 -18.82 4.81 -13.28
C LEU A 3 -18.85 3.89 -12.04
N ALA A 4 -17.78 3.12 -11.82
CA ALA A 4 -17.66 2.26 -10.65
C ALA A 4 -17.52 3.08 -9.36
N ALA A 5 -16.80 4.21 -9.42
CA ALA A 5 -16.64 5.13 -8.31
C ALA A 5 -17.96 5.84 -7.97
N MET A 6 -18.68 6.35 -8.97
CA MET A 6 -20.00 6.95 -8.82
C MET A 6 -21.03 5.96 -8.27
N GLY A 7 -21.01 4.70 -8.74
CA GLY A 7 -21.92 3.65 -8.28
C GLY A 7 -21.54 3.03 -6.93
N GLY A 8 -20.33 3.29 -6.41
CA GLY A 8 -19.83 2.64 -5.20
C GLY A 8 -19.50 1.15 -5.37
N HIS A 9 -19.26 0.70 -6.60
CA HIS A 9 -18.98 -0.70 -6.92
C HIS A 9 -17.50 -1.03 -6.66
N LEU A 10 -17.14 -1.21 -5.38
CA LEU A 10 -15.76 -1.37 -4.95
C LEU A 10 -15.00 -2.50 -5.67
N TYR A 11 -15.61 -3.67 -5.86
CA TYR A 11 -14.94 -4.79 -6.53
C TYR A 11 -14.65 -4.51 -8.01
N CYS A 12 -15.59 -3.88 -8.72
CA CYS A 12 -15.38 -3.43 -10.09
C CYS A 12 -14.29 -2.36 -10.14
N PHE A 13 -14.29 -1.44 -9.18
CA PHE A 13 -13.26 -0.40 -9.07
C PHE A 13 -11.87 -1.03 -8.86
N LYS A 14 -11.71 -1.94 -7.88
CA LYS A 14 -10.47 -2.69 -7.63
C LYS A 14 -9.97 -3.46 -8.85
N PHE A 15 -10.88 -4.12 -9.57
CA PHE A 15 -10.53 -4.85 -10.79
C PHE A 15 -10.05 -3.91 -11.90
N LEU A 16 -10.68 -2.74 -12.06
CA LEU A 16 -10.23 -1.74 -13.03
C LEU A 16 -8.85 -1.17 -12.66
N VAL A 17 -8.61 -0.92 -11.38
CA VAL A 17 -7.31 -0.46 -10.85
C VAL A 17 -6.22 -1.49 -11.16
N SER A 18 -6.47 -2.78 -10.91
CA SER A 18 -5.47 -3.83 -11.12
C SER A 18 -5.15 -4.14 -12.59
N LYS A 19 -5.96 -3.64 -13.52
CA LYS A 19 -5.72 -3.76 -14.97
C LYS A 19 -5.01 -2.57 -15.58
N MET A 20 -4.86 -1.47 -14.86
CA MET A 20 -4.13 -0.30 -15.33
C MET A 20 -2.65 -0.39 -14.94
N ALA A 21 -1.77 0.00 -15.87
CA ALA A 21 -0.32 0.00 -15.67
C ALA A 21 0.14 1.02 -14.61
N SER A 22 -0.66 2.07 -14.39
CA SER A 22 -0.40 3.13 -13.43
C SER A 22 -1.71 3.47 -12.72
N VAL A 23 -1.74 3.19 -11.41
CA VAL A 23 -2.87 3.52 -10.53
C VAL A 23 -3.05 5.03 -10.46
N MET A 24 -1.95 5.77 -10.41
CA MET A 24 -1.96 7.23 -10.31
C MET A 24 -2.55 7.92 -11.54
N ASP A 25 -2.29 7.40 -12.74
CA ASP A 25 -2.92 7.93 -13.95
C ASP A 25 -4.43 7.68 -13.95
N MET A 26 -4.88 6.56 -13.36
CA MET A 26 -6.30 6.28 -13.21
C MET A 26 -6.98 7.26 -12.25
N LEU A 27 -6.38 7.47 -11.08
CA LEU A 27 -6.94 8.35 -10.05
C LEU A 27 -6.96 9.82 -10.50
N LYS A 28 -6.01 10.23 -11.34
CA LYS A 28 -5.93 11.59 -11.92
C LYS A 28 -6.75 11.75 -13.21
N ALA A 29 -7.28 10.66 -13.78
CA ALA A 29 -8.05 10.72 -15.03
C ALA A 29 -9.31 11.57 -14.86
N ARG A 30 -9.54 12.51 -15.78
CA ARG A 30 -10.72 13.38 -15.77
C ARG A 30 -11.75 12.90 -16.79
N ASN A 31 -13.03 12.94 -16.40
CA ASN A 31 -14.14 12.74 -17.34
C ASN A 31 -14.43 14.03 -18.13
N ASP A 32 -15.46 14.00 -19.00
CA ASP A 32 -15.87 15.14 -19.83
C ASP A 32 -16.31 16.38 -19.02
N HIS A 33 -16.61 16.21 -17.73
CA HIS A 33 -16.94 17.27 -16.80
C HIS A 33 -15.72 17.77 -15.99
N GLY A 34 -14.53 17.24 -16.28
CA GLY A 34 -13.31 17.55 -15.54
C GLY A 34 -13.20 16.84 -14.20
N GLU A 35 -14.08 15.91 -13.85
CA GLU A 35 -14.11 15.21 -12.56
C GLU A 35 -13.24 13.96 -12.57
N THR A 36 -12.53 13.72 -11.47
CA THR A 36 -11.79 12.48 -11.20
C THR A 36 -12.72 11.38 -10.65
N PRO A 37 -12.29 10.11 -10.63
CA PRO A 37 -13.04 9.06 -9.96
C PRO A 37 -13.24 9.36 -8.47
N ARG A 38 -12.27 10.04 -7.83
CA ARG A 38 -12.39 10.50 -6.44
C ARG A 38 -13.50 11.55 -6.30
N ASP A 39 -13.51 12.57 -7.15
CA ASP A 39 -14.54 13.63 -7.11
C ASP A 39 -15.96 13.04 -7.23
N LEU A 40 -16.13 12.03 -8.11
CA LEU A 40 -17.39 11.30 -8.23
C LEU A 40 -17.73 10.51 -6.97
N ALA A 41 -16.76 9.82 -6.37
CA ALA A 41 -16.99 9.09 -5.12
C ALA A 41 -17.36 10.05 -3.97
N GLU A 42 -16.73 11.23 -3.87
CA GLU A 42 -17.07 12.26 -2.89
C GLU A 42 -18.47 12.83 -3.13
N ARG A 43 -18.78 13.21 -4.38
CA ARG A 43 -20.06 13.79 -4.77
C ARG A 43 -21.25 12.86 -4.52
N PHE A 44 -21.05 11.55 -4.67
CA PHE A 44 -22.08 10.54 -4.48
C PHE A 44 -21.97 9.77 -3.15
N TYR A 45 -21.15 10.26 -2.21
CA TYR A 45 -20.99 9.73 -0.86
C TYR A 45 -20.62 8.24 -0.84
N LYS A 46 -19.62 7.85 -1.65
CA LYS A 46 -19.13 6.47 -1.77
C LYS A 46 -17.91 6.25 -0.89
N ASP A 47 -18.13 6.22 0.42
CA ASP A 47 -17.07 6.06 1.42
C ASP A 47 -16.19 4.83 1.20
N ASN A 48 -16.78 3.73 0.72
CA ASN A 48 -16.04 2.50 0.42
C ASN A 48 -14.99 2.69 -0.69
N ILE A 49 -15.25 3.56 -1.67
CA ILE A 49 -14.31 3.91 -2.73
C ILE A 49 -13.27 4.89 -2.18
N LEU A 50 -13.68 5.89 -1.41
CA LEU A 50 -12.78 6.88 -0.81
C LEU A 50 -11.78 6.24 0.16
N GLN A 51 -12.23 5.32 1.02
CA GLN A 51 -11.35 4.56 1.89
C GLN A 51 -10.32 3.76 1.10
N TYR A 52 -10.74 3.16 -0.02
CA TYR A 52 -9.81 2.42 -0.88
C TYR A 52 -8.79 3.34 -1.55
N ILE A 53 -9.22 4.46 -2.13
CA ILE A 53 -8.30 5.45 -2.73
C ILE A 53 -7.31 5.96 -1.67
N ASN A 54 -7.78 6.34 -0.48
CA ASN A 54 -6.92 6.78 0.62
C ASN A 54 -5.93 5.70 1.09
N SER A 55 -6.33 4.42 1.09
CA SER A 55 -5.41 3.33 1.42
C SER A 55 -4.30 3.17 0.40
N MET A 56 -4.58 3.44 -0.89
CA MET A 56 -3.56 3.37 -1.94
C MET A 56 -2.60 4.56 -1.89
N GLU A 57 -3.10 5.78 -1.62
CA GLU A 57 -2.25 6.96 -1.43
C GLU A 57 -1.33 6.81 -0.21
N LYS A 58 -1.81 6.16 0.87
CA LYS A 58 -0.98 5.84 2.04
C LYS A 58 0.05 4.74 1.79
N GLU A 59 -0.27 3.77 0.92
CA GLU A 59 0.70 2.76 0.47
C GLU A 59 1.84 3.38 -0.35
N GLU A 60 1.60 4.48 -1.07
CA GLU A 60 2.67 5.20 -1.81
C GLU A 60 3.53 6.12 -0.93
N GLU A 61 3.03 6.61 0.22
CA GLU A 61 3.87 7.37 1.18
C GLU A 61 4.85 6.49 1.97
N HIS A 62 4.70 5.17 1.90
CA HIS A 62 5.68 4.23 2.44
C HIS A 62 6.36 3.51 1.29
N PRO A 63 7.59 3.91 0.89
CA PRO A 63 8.45 3.08 0.04
C PRO A 63 8.96 1.86 0.84
N GLU A 64 8.06 1.12 1.49
CA GLU A 64 8.38 -0.11 2.18
C GLU A 64 8.95 -1.15 1.20
N THR A 65 8.70 -1.04 -0.10
CA THR A 65 9.13 -2.06 -1.06
C THR A 65 10.64 -2.16 -1.28
N GLN A 66 11.47 -1.19 -0.87
CA GLN A 66 12.93 -1.33 -1.00
C GLN A 66 13.63 -1.71 0.31
N GLU A 67 13.27 -1.09 1.44
CA GLU A 67 13.82 -1.47 2.77
C GLU A 67 13.26 -2.83 3.26
N VAL A 68 12.00 -3.19 2.96
CA VAL A 68 11.42 -4.49 3.36
C VAL A 68 12.04 -5.67 2.59
N LEU A 69 12.47 -5.44 1.33
CA LEU A 69 13.19 -6.46 0.55
C LEU A 69 14.63 -6.63 1.05
N ALA A 70 15.27 -5.56 1.52
CA ALA A 70 16.65 -5.60 2.01
C ALA A 70 16.76 -6.18 3.42
N PHE A 71 15.83 -5.83 4.31
CA PHE A 71 15.90 -6.17 5.74
C PHE A 71 14.58 -6.79 6.25
N PRO A 72 14.27 -8.03 5.84
CA PRO A 72 13.00 -8.68 6.16
C PRO A 72 12.79 -8.90 7.67
N ALA A 73 13.87 -9.02 8.46
CA ALA A 73 13.76 -9.14 9.91
C ALA A 73 13.44 -7.81 10.59
N HIS A 74 13.99 -6.68 10.12
CA HIS A 74 13.66 -5.35 10.65
C HIS A 74 12.19 -5.04 10.42
N SER A 75 11.66 -5.37 9.23
CA SER A 75 10.24 -5.23 8.94
C SER A 75 9.37 -6.12 9.84
N ALA A 76 9.74 -7.39 10.01
CA ALA A 76 9.00 -8.31 10.87
C ALA A 76 9.01 -7.84 12.34
N ALA A 77 10.13 -7.30 12.82
CA ALA A 77 10.23 -6.71 14.15
C ALA A 77 9.36 -5.46 14.30
N PHE A 78 9.41 -4.54 13.34
CA PHE A 78 8.61 -3.31 13.32
C PHE A 78 7.10 -3.59 13.29
N LYS A 79 6.68 -4.56 12.48
CA LYS A 79 5.27 -4.98 12.35
C LYS A 79 4.79 -5.87 13.50
N GLY A 80 5.70 -6.36 14.35
CA GLY A 80 5.38 -7.31 15.42
C GLY A 80 5.06 -8.73 14.92
N ASP A 81 5.47 -9.09 13.70
CA ASP A 81 5.25 -10.42 13.13
C ASP A 81 6.29 -11.42 13.66
N ILE A 82 6.03 -11.92 14.86
CA ILE A 82 6.88 -12.88 15.58
C ILE A 82 7.05 -14.19 14.78
N LEU A 83 6.06 -14.60 13.99
CA LEU A 83 6.13 -15.86 13.23
C LEU A 83 7.15 -15.74 12.09
N VAL A 84 7.14 -14.63 11.37
CA VAL A 84 8.11 -14.34 10.31
C VAL A 84 9.49 -14.14 10.91
N LEU A 85 9.63 -13.33 11.97
CA LEU A 85 10.92 -13.08 12.61
C LEU A 85 11.58 -14.38 13.11
N ARG A 86 10.81 -15.25 13.78
CA ARG A 86 11.32 -16.53 14.28
C ARG A 86 11.75 -17.47 13.14
N ARG A 87 11.05 -17.45 12.00
CA ARG A 87 11.43 -18.24 10.82
C ARG A 87 12.74 -17.75 10.23
N LEU A 88 12.92 -16.44 10.08
CA LEU A 88 14.13 -15.83 9.53
C LEU A 88 15.36 -16.13 10.39
N VAL A 89 15.23 -16.00 11.72
CA VAL A 89 16.31 -16.34 12.67
C VAL A 89 16.61 -17.84 12.64
N LYS A 90 15.58 -18.70 12.64
CA LYS A 90 15.78 -20.15 12.64
C LYS A 90 16.37 -20.69 11.33
N ALA A 91 16.07 -20.04 10.21
CA ALA A 91 16.64 -20.36 8.91
C ALA A 91 18.10 -19.89 8.77
N GLY A 92 18.62 -19.12 9.73
CA GLY A 92 19.97 -18.55 9.68
C GLY A 92 20.14 -17.48 8.59
N VAL A 93 19.02 -16.99 8.04
CA VAL A 93 19.01 -15.98 6.97
C VAL A 93 19.33 -14.59 7.52
N VAL A 94 19.01 -14.34 8.79
CA VAL A 94 19.20 -13.04 9.45
C VAL A 94 19.86 -13.23 10.80
N ASN A 95 20.83 -12.37 11.11
CA ASN A 95 21.42 -12.27 12.45
C ASN A 95 20.58 -11.32 13.33
N ILE A 96 20.37 -11.66 14.61
CA ILE A 96 19.68 -10.76 15.56
C ILE A 96 20.38 -9.40 15.68
N ASN A 97 21.69 -9.38 15.44
CA ASN A 97 22.52 -8.17 15.46
C ASN A 97 22.72 -7.53 14.08
N GLU A 98 21.94 -7.93 13.08
CA GLU A 98 22.00 -7.32 11.74
C GLU A 98 21.67 -5.84 11.82
N ARG A 99 22.42 -5.05 11.05
CA ARG A 99 22.27 -3.60 10.96
C ARG A 99 21.69 -3.25 9.59
N ASP A 100 20.68 -2.39 9.59
CA ASP A 100 20.19 -1.79 8.35
C ASP A 100 21.20 -0.78 7.79
N ASP A 101 20.87 -0.17 6.65
CA ASP A 101 21.69 0.84 5.99
C ASP A 101 21.89 2.12 6.83
N LYS A 102 21.13 2.29 7.91
CA LYS A 102 21.25 3.39 8.89
C LYS A 102 22.02 2.96 10.14
N GLY A 103 22.56 1.73 10.17
CA GLY A 103 23.29 1.17 11.29
C GLY A 103 22.41 0.64 12.44
N SER A 104 21.10 0.61 12.26
CA SER A 104 20.12 0.23 13.28
C SER A 104 19.92 -1.28 13.34
N THR A 105 19.88 -1.82 14.56
CA THR A 105 19.62 -3.24 14.83
C THR A 105 18.13 -3.51 14.98
N LEU A 106 17.74 -4.80 14.92
CA LEU A 106 16.38 -5.27 15.21
C LEU A 106 15.82 -4.81 16.58
N MET A 107 16.71 -4.46 17.51
CA MET A 107 16.38 -4.03 18.87
C MET A 107 16.50 -2.50 19.07
N HIS A 108 16.80 -1.72 18.02
CA HIS A 108 16.84 -0.27 18.16
C HIS A 108 15.46 0.27 18.58
N LYS A 109 15.47 1.20 19.54
CA LYS A 109 14.31 1.96 20.01
C LYS A 109 14.30 3.33 19.37
#